data_AF-A0A1B2Z1B8-F1
#
_entry.id   AF-A0A1B2Z1B8-F1
#
_cell.length_a   1.000
_cell.length_b   1.000
_cell.length_c   1.000
_cell.angle_alpha   90.00
_cell.angle_beta   90.00
_cell.angle_gamma   90.00
#
_symmetry.space_group_name_H-M   'P 1'
#
loop_
_entity.id
_entity.type
_entity.pdbx_description
1 polymer ?
#
loop_
_entity_poly.entity_id
_entity_poly.type
_entity_poly.pdbx_seq_one_letter_code
_entity_poly.pdbx_strand_id
1 'polypeptide(L)'
;MEGFFLNQKLKDMSKIMTVDILSSIKGAKPSDSVNQLFDVIKSANKNTTLNTVLANVLSLDDLRPDEVVESSAIEKQIIKENFPREKNGFLVVAKVIED
;
A
#
# COMPACT_ATOMS: atom_id res chain seq x y z
N MET A 1 -5.55 27.64 -0.97
CA MET A 1 -4.51 26.58 -0.98
C MET A 1 -4.89 25.41 -1.90
N GLU A 2 -6.17 25.09 -2.09
CA GLU A 2 -6.65 24.05 -3.03
C GLU A 2 -6.30 24.28 -4.51
N GLY A 3 -6.33 25.54 -4.97
CA GLY A 3 -6.03 25.85 -6.38
C GLY A 3 -4.59 25.57 -6.82
N PHE A 4 -3.64 25.54 -5.89
CA PHE A 4 -2.23 25.25 -6.20
C PHE A 4 -1.99 23.75 -6.38
N PHE A 5 -2.65 22.92 -5.55
CA PHE A 5 -2.62 21.46 -5.68
C PHE A 5 -3.34 20.97 -6.94
N LEU A 6 -4.46 21.60 -7.33
CA LEU A 6 -5.14 21.27 -8.58
C LEU A 6 -4.27 21.56 -9.82
N ASN A 7 -3.59 22.72 -9.83
CA ASN A 7 -2.71 23.09 -10.94
C ASN A 7 -1.44 22.23 -11.00
N GLN A 8 -0.87 21.86 -9.86
CA GLN A 8 0.25 20.91 -9.83
C GLN A 8 -0.17 19.52 -10.33
N LYS A 9 -1.34 19.02 -9.90
CA LYS A 9 -1.89 17.73 -10.36
C LYS A 9 -2.22 17.75 -11.87
N LEU A 10 -2.75 18.86 -12.39
CA LEU A 10 -3.01 19.06 -13.82
C LEU A 10 -1.70 19.16 -14.64
N LYS A 11 -0.67 19.81 -14.09
CA LYS A 11 0.66 19.91 -14.71
C LYS A 11 1.36 18.55 -14.76
N ASP A 12 1.24 17.74 -13.72
CA ASP A 12 1.79 16.38 -13.69
C ASP A 12 1.03 15.42 -14.60
N MET A 13 -0.30 15.57 -14.73
CA MET A 13 -1.12 14.81 -15.70
C MET A 13 -0.86 15.22 -17.16
N SER A 14 -0.48 16.49 -17.43
CA SER A 14 -0.06 16.91 -18.78
C SER A 14 1.29 16.31 -19.22
N LYS A 15 2.11 15.84 -18.26
CA LYS A 15 3.46 15.33 -18.51
C LYS A 15 3.51 13.81 -18.66
N ILE A 16 2.47 13.10 -18.25
CA ILE A 16 2.32 11.65 -18.48
C ILE A 16 1.41 11.49 -19.70
N MET A 17 2.01 11.43 -20.89
CA MET A 17 1.28 11.02 -22.08
C MET A 17 0.80 9.58 -21.89
N THR A 18 -0.50 9.38 -21.74
CA THR A 18 -1.07 8.03 -21.75
C THR A 18 -0.92 7.44 -23.15
N VAL A 19 -0.74 6.13 -23.23
CA VAL A 19 -0.55 5.40 -24.50
C VAL A 19 -1.70 5.68 -25.47
N ASP A 20 -2.90 5.90 -24.95
CA ASP A 20 -4.09 6.24 -25.73
C ASP A 20 -4.03 7.65 -26.36
N ILE A 21 -3.38 8.62 -25.69
CA ILE A 21 -3.18 9.97 -26.24
C ILE A 21 -2.13 9.94 -27.36
N LEU A 22 -1.09 9.11 -27.22
CA LEU A 22 -0.05 8.92 -28.25
C LEU A 22 -0.57 8.18 -29.49
N SER A 23 -1.42 7.17 -29.29
CA SER A 23 -2.03 6.40 -30.39
C SER A 23 -3.14 7.19 -31.12
N SER A 24 -3.72 8.18 -30.45
CA SER A 24 -4.80 9.01 -30.99
C SER A 24 -4.34 10.18 -31.88
N ILE A 25 -3.04 10.35 -32.16
CA ILE A 25 -2.56 11.31 -33.17
C ILE A 25 -2.95 10.75 -34.56
N LYS A 26 -4.18 11.07 -34.93
CA LYS A 26 -4.92 10.56 -36.09
C LYS A 26 -4.10 10.68 -37.38
N GLY A 27 -3.60 9.56 -37.90
CA GLY A 27 -3.04 9.45 -39.25
C GLY A 27 -1.58 8.99 -39.37
N ALA A 28 -0.83 8.84 -38.26
CA ALA A 28 0.52 8.31 -38.33
C ALA A 28 0.53 6.78 -38.34
N LYS A 29 1.16 6.15 -39.34
CA LYS A 29 1.45 4.72 -39.29
C LYS A 29 2.40 4.47 -38.10
N PRO A 30 2.07 3.55 -37.17
CA PRO A 30 3.00 3.20 -36.10
C PRO A 30 4.30 2.71 -36.71
N SER A 31 5.43 3.24 -36.22
CA SER A 31 6.76 2.84 -36.70
C SER A 31 7.05 1.40 -36.24
N ASP A 32 7.52 0.55 -37.16
CA ASP A 32 7.90 -0.84 -36.85
C ASP A 32 8.95 -0.90 -35.74
N SER A 33 9.86 0.08 -35.69
CA SER A 33 10.86 0.21 -34.64
C SER A 33 10.26 0.46 -33.25
N VAL A 34 9.12 1.15 -33.18
CA VAL A 34 8.42 1.44 -31.92
C VAL A 34 7.71 0.19 -31.41
N ASN A 35 7.08 -0.59 -32.29
CA ASN A 35 6.48 -1.87 -31.94
C ASN A 35 7.53 -2.87 -31.44
N GLN A 36 8.68 -2.96 -32.11
CA GLN A 36 9.81 -3.79 -31.67
C GLN A 36 10.34 -3.37 -30.29
N LEU A 37 10.43 -2.07 -30.02
CA LEU A 37 10.77 -1.55 -28.70
C LEU A 37 9.79 -2.02 -27.63
N PHE A 38 8.49 -1.95 -27.90
CA PHE A 38 7.46 -2.43 -26.96
C PHE A 38 7.53 -3.94 -26.72
N ASP A 39 7.83 -4.73 -27.75
CA ASP A 39 7.96 -6.18 -27.61
C ASP A 39 9.23 -6.56 -26.82
N VAL A 40 10.35 -5.87 -27.05
CA VAL A 40 11.57 -6.03 -26.24
C VAL A 40 11.30 -5.70 -24.78
N ILE A 41 10.61 -4.59 -24.50
CA ILE A 41 10.25 -4.18 -23.13
C ILE A 41 9.33 -5.21 -22.46
N LYS A 42 8.34 -5.75 -23.18
CA LYS A 42 7.45 -6.81 -22.65
C LYS A 42 8.20 -8.11 -22.35
N SER A 43 9.19 -8.44 -23.17
CA SER A 43 10.03 -9.64 -23.01
C SER A 43 11.16 -9.46 -21.99
N ALA A 44 11.45 -8.23 -21.58
CA ALA A 44 12.48 -7.94 -20.58
C ALA A 44 12.09 -8.60 -19.24
N ASN A 45 12.88 -9.60 -18.89
CA ASN A 45 12.67 -10.52 -17.79
C ASN A 45 12.40 -9.78 -16.45
N LYS A 46 11.22 -9.97 -15.86
CA LYS A 46 10.87 -9.50 -14.50
C LYS A 46 11.62 -10.24 -13.39
N ASN A 47 12.45 -11.23 -13.74
CA ASN A 47 12.98 -12.24 -12.85
C ASN A 47 14.49 -12.11 -12.58
N THR A 48 15.06 -10.90 -12.63
CA THR A 48 16.29 -10.62 -11.87
C THR A 48 15.92 -10.40 -10.40
N THR A 49 15.57 -11.52 -9.76
CA THR A 49 15.97 -11.89 -8.40
C THR A 49 16.24 -10.73 -7.45
N LEU A 50 15.18 -10.08 -6.96
CA LEU A 50 15.19 -9.17 -5.80
C LEU A 50 15.38 -9.95 -4.47
N ASN A 51 16.08 -11.08 -4.47
CA ASN A 51 16.02 -12.03 -3.35
C ASN A 51 16.81 -11.60 -2.11
N THR A 52 17.48 -10.45 -2.11
CA THR A 52 18.29 -10.01 -0.95
C THR A 52 17.62 -8.92 -0.12
N VAL A 53 16.50 -8.32 -0.57
CA VAL A 53 15.80 -7.23 0.15
C VAL A 53 14.45 -7.66 0.74
N LEU A 54 13.96 -8.86 0.41
CA LEU A 54 12.60 -9.33 0.76
C LEU A 54 12.50 -10.11 2.09
N ALA A 55 13.48 -10.03 3.00
CA ALA A 55 13.45 -10.80 4.24
C ALA A 55 12.20 -10.50 5.12
N ASN A 56 11.61 -9.31 4.98
CA ASN A 56 10.45 -8.85 5.75
C ASN A 56 9.24 -8.49 4.87
N VAL A 57 9.09 -9.08 3.67
CA VAL A 57 7.90 -8.87 2.84
C VAL A 57 6.86 -9.96 3.14
N LEU A 58 5.67 -9.54 3.54
CA LEU A 58 4.52 -10.41 3.75
C LEU A 58 3.76 -10.61 2.44
N SER A 59 3.19 -11.80 2.24
CA SER A 59 2.25 -12.03 1.13
C SER A 59 0.95 -11.29 1.40
N LEU A 60 0.22 -10.91 0.35
CA LEU A 60 -1.13 -10.36 0.49
C LEU A 60 -2.08 -11.37 1.17
N ASP A 61 -1.84 -12.66 0.95
CA ASP A 61 -2.61 -13.74 1.55
C ASP A 61 -2.37 -13.88 3.07
N ASP A 62 -1.27 -13.31 3.59
CA ASP A 62 -0.96 -13.31 5.02
C ASP A 62 -1.57 -12.10 5.76
N LEU A 63 -2.23 -11.18 5.03
CA LEU A 63 -2.84 -10.00 5.62
C LEU A 63 -4.24 -10.33 6.15
N ARG A 64 -4.52 -9.93 7.39
CA ARG A 64 -5.88 -9.97 7.95
C ARG A 64 -6.77 -8.94 7.23
N PRO A 65 -8.04 -9.24 6.95
CA PRO A 65 -8.98 -8.25 6.43
C PRO A 65 -9.17 -7.07 7.40
N ASP A 66 -9.41 -5.88 6.87
CA ASP A 66 -9.69 -4.65 7.63
C ASP A 66 -11.15 -4.63 8.12
N GLU A 67 -11.45 -5.53 9.04
CA GLU A 67 -12.78 -5.70 9.62
C GLU A 67 -12.75 -5.56 11.14
N VAL A 68 -13.80 -4.93 11.68
CA VAL A 68 -14.02 -4.76 13.12
C VAL A 68 -14.60 -6.05 13.68
N VAL A 69 -13.90 -6.63 14.66
CA VAL A 69 -14.35 -7.80 15.41
C VAL A 69 -14.51 -7.40 16.87
N GLU A 70 -15.75 -7.32 17.34
CA GLU A 70 -16.06 -6.96 18.73
C GLU A 70 -15.91 -8.17 19.65
N SER A 71 -15.26 -7.99 20.80
CA SER A 71 -15.21 -9.03 21.84
C SER A 71 -16.56 -9.13 22.56
N SER A 72 -16.94 -10.36 22.90
CA SER A 72 -18.15 -10.63 23.68
C SER A 72 -18.05 -10.05 25.10
N ALA A 73 -19.22 -9.84 25.73
CA ALA A 73 -19.27 -9.39 27.12
C ALA A 73 -18.56 -10.37 28.08
N ILE A 74 -18.66 -11.67 27.82
CA ILE A 74 -18.04 -12.74 28.61
C ILE A 74 -16.52 -12.68 28.49
N GLU A 75 -15.97 -12.54 27.28
CA GLU A 75 -14.51 -12.40 27.10
C GLU A 75 -13.98 -11.16 27.82
N LYS A 76 -14.65 -10.01 27.66
CA LYS A 76 -14.25 -8.77 28.36
C LYS A 76 -14.29 -8.95 29.88
N GLN A 77 -15.19 -9.75 30.42
CA GLN A 77 -15.25 -10.08 31.83
C GLN A 77 -14.08 -10.99 32.26
N ILE A 78 -13.86 -12.10 31.56
CA ILE A 78 -12.76 -13.05 31.83
C ILE A 78 -11.42 -12.33 31.83
N ILE A 79 -11.19 -11.42 30.88
CA ILE A 79 -9.94 -10.64 30.81
C ILE A 79 -9.72 -9.83 32.09
N LYS A 80 -10.76 -9.11 32.56
CA LYS A 80 -10.68 -8.29 33.77
C LYS A 80 -10.46 -9.13 35.02
N GLU A 81 -11.09 -10.31 35.10
CA GLU A 81 -10.93 -11.25 36.23
C GLU A 81 -9.48 -11.77 36.34
N ASN A 82 -8.73 -11.79 35.23
CA ASN A 82 -7.34 -12.21 35.19
C ASN A 82 -6.32 -11.08 35.45
N PHE A 83 -6.76 -9.84 35.69
CA PHE A 83 -5.84 -8.75 35.99
C PHE A 83 -5.16 -8.95 37.36
N PRO A 84 -3.82 -8.99 37.44
CA PRO A 84 -3.12 -9.11 38.72
C PRO A 84 -3.43 -7.98 39.69
N ARG A 85 -3.68 -6.78 39.15
CA ARG A 85 -4.11 -5.59 39.89
C ARG A 85 -5.10 -4.81 39.03
N GLU A 86 -6.32 -4.68 39.50
CA GLU A 86 -7.40 -3.98 38.79
C GLU A 86 -7.81 -2.72 39.54
N LYS A 87 -8.20 -1.69 38.78
CA LYS A 87 -8.88 -0.50 39.31
C LYS A 87 -9.79 0.09 38.24
N ASN A 88 -11.09 0.17 38.53
CA ASN A 88 -12.10 0.81 37.66
C ASN A 88 -12.16 0.26 36.22
N GLY A 89 -11.93 -1.04 36.04
CA GLY A 89 -11.87 -1.73 34.76
C GLY A 89 -10.50 -1.70 34.08
N PHE A 90 -9.48 -1.09 34.71
CA PHE A 90 -8.14 -0.95 34.14
C PHE A 90 -7.13 -1.85 34.86
N LEU A 91 -6.20 -2.43 34.08
CA LEU A 91 -5.01 -3.08 34.60
C LEU A 91 -4.04 -2.03 35.15
N VAL A 92 -3.68 -2.15 36.43
CA VAL A 92 -2.79 -1.20 37.11
C VAL A 92 -1.35 -1.74 37.08
N VAL A 93 -0.46 -0.97 36.48
CA VAL A 93 0.98 -1.24 36.43
C VAL A 93 1.78 -0.13 37.11
N ALA A 94 3.02 -0.44 37.50
CA ALA A 94 3.94 0.58 37.97
C ALA A 94 4.24 1.57 36.83
N LYS A 95 4.30 2.86 37.16
CA LYS A 95 4.74 3.87 36.20
C LYS A 95 6.23 3.64 35.93
N VAL A 96 6.59 3.40 34.67
CA VAL A 96 7.99 3.35 34.27
C VAL A 96 8.57 4.76 34.42
N ILE A 97 9.66 4.85 35.17
CA ILE A 97 10.53 6.01 35.22
C ILE A 97 11.86 5.57 34.61
N GLU A 98 12.41 6.41 33.74
CA GLU A 98 13.75 6.22 33.17
C GLU A 98 14.76 6.88 34.12
N ASP A 99 15.94 6.26 34.28
CA ASP A 99 17.04 6.77 35.13
C ASP A 99 17.69 8.04 34.54
#